data_AF-A0A3D0N939-F1
#
_entry.id   AF-A0A3D0N939-F1
#
_cell.length_a   1.000
_cell.length_b   1.000
_cell.length_c   1.000
_cell.angle_alpha   90.00
_cell.angle_beta   90.00
_cell.angle_gamma   90.00
#
_symmetry.space_group_name_H-M   'P 1'
#
loop_
_entity.id
_entity.type
_entity.pdbx_description
1 polymer ?
#
loop_
_entity_poly.entity_id
_entity_poly.type
_entity_poly.pdbx_seq_one_letter_code
_entity_poly.pdbx_strand_id
1 'polypeptide(L)'
;MVETNKSISRWAALTVLCSALLLFQIQPMASKAILAWFGGATSVWTTSMLFFQTILVFGYCYAHWLSRWPLHRQIKCHLVVVLTAFIFLPLSFTAPDATTTAEQPASTILLLLFTTLGLPYFVLSSTGPLIQNWYALTQGAGTPYRLYSLSNIGSLTALISYPFLMEVYLDIPTQAWLWSAGYVIFAASMSILGWTCLRQQIDIKTESEHPQPAIQSPPTWKRMLHWSGLAALASSLLLAVTDQLTQDIAVTPFLWILPLALYLISFIITFDNPRWYYRVTMAALTSSGILILSLYYIRETADQYLGTAFFQSLAESLIGYTIMLTAVFFMICMTCHGELFRLRPHKQHLTVYYVCIAIGGAAGGFFVSIVCPLIFTHYHEYHFGLIAGFSFSSLILVRHVLDQSSLKQLAVVIPCGLAFGIVVLSQWKMTQNNALEASRNFYGTLQVERTETNSNLLKLRHGRVVHGIQILDDSGAMKPTAYYGTNSGIGQVFKALEHRADLDITGVGLGVGTLSSYARRGDVLRFYEINPDVIAISNKYFRFIEKAST
;
A
#
# COMPACT_ATOMS: atom_id res chain seq x y z
N MET A 1 -28.79 -35.76 -2.24
CA MET A 1 -28.31 -34.64 -3.09
C MET A 1 -28.62 -33.25 -2.52
N VAL A 2 -29.88 -32.90 -2.18
CA VAL A 2 -30.23 -31.54 -1.71
C VAL A 2 -29.57 -31.15 -0.37
N GLU A 3 -29.49 -32.06 0.60
CA GLU A 3 -28.82 -31.79 1.89
C GLU A 3 -27.29 -31.72 1.77
N THR A 4 -26.69 -32.61 0.97
CA THR A 4 -25.25 -32.59 0.64
C THR A 4 -24.86 -31.29 -0.05
N ASN A 5 -25.70 -30.81 -0.98
CA ASN A 5 -25.51 -29.51 -1.64
C ASN A 5 -25.57 -28.34 -0.64
N LYS A 6 -26.49 -28.36 0.32
CA LYS A 6 -26.56 -27.33 1.38
C LYS A 6 -25.34 -27.38 2.30
N SER A 7 -24.83 -28.57 2.61
CA SER A 7 -23.65 -28.75 3.46
C SER A 7 -22.39 -28.15 2.83
N ILE A 8 -22.10 -28.47 1.56
CA ILE A 8 -20.93 -27.93 0.85
C ILE A 8 -21.00 -26.41 0.72
N SER A 9 -22.18 -25.85 0.46
CA SER A 9 -22.37 -24.40 0.41
C SER A 9 -22.05 -23.73 1.75
N ARG A 10 -22.49 -24.30 2.87
CA ARG A 10 -22.20 -23.78 4.22
C ARG A 10 -20.71 -23.84 4.56
N TRP A 11 -20.06 -24.97 4.33
CA TRP A 11 -18.63 -25.12 4.64
C TRP A 11 -17.76 -24.29 3.70
N ALA A 12 -18.11 -24.17 2.42
CA ALA A 12 -17.44 -23.27 1.49
C ALA A 12 -17.58 -21.81 1.93
N ALA A 13 -18.77 -21.39 2.34
CA ALA A 13 -19.02 -20.04 2.85
C ALA A 13 -18.18 -19.74 4.10
N LEU A 14 -18.20 -20.62 5.11
CA LEU A 14 -17.42 -20.46 6.32
C LEU A 14 -15.91 -20.41 6.03
N THR A 15 -15.42 -21.36 5.23
CA THR A 15 -13.98 -21.46 4.94
C THR A 15 -13.49 -20.23 4.16
N VAL A 16 -14.24 -19.76 3.16
CA VAL A 16 -13.89 -18.55 2.40
C VAL A 16 -13.93 -17.30 3.27
N LEU A 17 -14.95 -17.15 4.13
CA LEU A 17 -15.06 -16.03 5.05
C LEU A 17 -13.89 -16.00 6.04
N CYS A 18 -13.60 -17.13 6.70
CA CYS A 18 -12.48 -17.25 7.63
C CYS A 18 -11.14 -17.01 6.94
N SER A 19 -10.95 -17.60 5.74
CA SER A 19 -9.72 -17.43 4.97
C SER A 19 -9.47 -15.97 4.62
N ALA A 20 -10.49 -15.27 4.11
CA ALA A 20 -10.40 -13.86 3.74
C ALA A 20 -10.17 -12.97 4.97
N LEU A 21 -10.87 -13.22 6.08
CA LEU A 21 -10.69 -12.48 7.32
C LEU A 21 -9.26 -12.61 7.84
N LEU A 22 -8.73 -13.83 7.93
CA LEU A 22 -7.36 -14.07 8.40
C LEU A 22 -6.32 -13.47 7.45
N LEU A 23 -6.53 -13.58 6.13
CA LEU A 23 -5.62 -13.05 5.11
C LEU A 23 -5.49 -11.54 5.17
N PHE A 24 -6.55 -10.80 5.52
CA PHE A 24 -6.51 -9.34 5.61
C PHE A 24 -6.20 -8.82 7.01
N GLN A 25 -6.47 -9.58 8.08
CA GLN A 25 -6.06 -9.19 9.44
C GLN A 25 -4.54 -9.32 9.66
N ILE A 26 -3.91 -10.34 9.06
CA ILE A 26 -2.48 -10.60 9.29
C ILE A 26 -1.59 -9.48 8.75
N GLN A 27 -2.02 -8.81 7.68
CA GLN A 27 -1.21 -7.79 7.01
C GLN A 27 -0.88 -6.59 7.93
N PRO A 28 -1.87 -5.86 8.49
CA PRO A 28 -1.58 -4.78 9.41
C PRO A 28 -0.99 -5.27 10.75
N MET A 29 -1.34 -6.49 11.21
CA MET A 29 -0.75 -7.09 12.40
C MET A 29 0.76 -7.27 12.28
N ALA A 30 1.21 -7.88 11.19
CA ALA A 30 2.62 -8.14 10.92
C ALA A 30 3.39 -6.84 10.75
N SER A 31 2.87 -5.93 9.92
CA SER A 31 3.50 -4.62 9.68
C SER A 31 3.63 -3.81 10.96
N LYS A 32 2.62 -3.82 11.83
CA LYS A 32 2.66 -3.16 13.15
C LYS A 32 3.67 -3.83 14.09
N ALA A 33 3.72 -5.17 14.11
CA ALA A 33 4.62 -5.93 14.98
C ALA A 33 6.10 -5.59 14.74
N ILE A 34 6.47 -5.36 13.47
CA ILE A 34 7.86 -5.10 13.08
C ILE A 34 8.19 -3.60 12.99
N LEU A 35 7.18 -2.71 12.96
CA LEU A 35 7.32 -1.29 12.67
C LEU A 35 8.41 -0.59 13.51
N ALA A 36 8.43 -0.85 14.82
CA ALA A 36 9.34 -0.21 15.75
C ALA A 36 10.81 -0.61 15.51
N TRP A 37 11.08 -1.83 15.02
CA TRP A 37 12.44 -2.32 14.76
C TRP A 37 13.10 -1.65 13.56
N PHE A 38 12.30 -1.00 12.71
CA PHE A 38 12.74 -0.30 11.50
C PHE A 38 12.46 1.20 11.58
N GLY A 39 12.42 1.77 12.79
CA GLY A 39 12.37 3.21 13.03
C GLY A 39 11.01 3.87 12.74
N GLY A 40 9.93 3.11 12.59
CA GLY A 40 8.62 3.69 12.28
C GLY A 40 8.49 4.24 10.87
N ALA A 41 9.36 3.82 9.94
CA ALA A 41 9.35 4.31 8.57
C ALA A 41 8.11 3.85 7.80
N THR A 42 7.57 4.73 6.97
CA THR A 42 6.51 4.44 6.00
C THR A 42 6.84 3.21 5.14
N SER A 43 8.12 3.05 4.76
CA SER A 43 8.58 1.95 3.90
C SER A 43 8.41 0.55 4.51
N VAL A 44 8.20 0.43 5.83
CA VAL A 44 7.88 -0.85 6.46
C VAL A 44 6.56 -1.40 5.91
N TRP A 45 5.55 -0.55 5.80
CA TRP A 45 4.23 -0.94 5.29
C TRP A 45 4.32 -1.33 3.81
N THR A 46 4.96 -0.53 2.96
CA THR A 46 5.05 -0.81 1.52
C THR A 46 5.88 -2.05 1.21
N THR A 47 6.99 -2.27 1.94
CA THR A 47 7.77 -3.51 1.83
C THR A 47 6.96 -4.73 2.27
N SER A 48 6.17 -4.60 3.34
CA SER A 48 5.27 -5.67 3.80
C SER A 48 4.16 -5.95 2.78
N MET A 49 3.57 -4.91 2.18
CA MET A 49 2.59 -5.04 1.10
C MET A 49 3.17 -5.74 -0.13
N LEU A 50 4.41 -5.41 -0.53
CA LEU A 50 5.12 -6.13 -1.58
C LEU A 50 5.22 -7.62 -1.26
N PHE A 51 5.66 -7.99 -0.05
CA PHE A 51 5.69 -9.38 0.39
C PHE A 51 4.32 -10.07 0.23
N PHE A 52 3.26 -9.46 0.79
CA PHE A 52 1.92 -10.04 0.74
C PHE A 52 1.39 -10.18 -0.69
N GLN A 53 1.64 -9.21 -1.56
CA GLN A 53 1.26 -9.28 -2.97
C GLN A 53 2.03 -10.37 -3.71
N THR A 54 3.34 -10.52 -3.44
CA THR A 54 4.17 -11.57 -4.04
C THR A 54 3.73 -12.97 -3.61
N ILE A 55 3.48 -13.19 -2.31
CA ILE A 55 2.98 -14.50 -1.85
C ILE A 55 1.56 -14.77 -2.36
N LEU A 56 0.71 -13.74 -2.50
CA LEU A 56 -0.61 -13.87 -3.12
C LEU A 56 -0.50 -14.39 -4.57
N VAL A 57 0.46 -13.87 -5.35
CA VAL A 57 0.74 -14.38 -6.72
C VAL A 57 1.09 -15.86 -6.68
N PHE A 58 1.99 -16.28 -5.78
CA PHE A 58 2.35 -17.68 -5.64
C PHE A 58 1.14 -18.55 -5.26
N GLY A 59 0.29 -18.10 -4.33
CA GLY A 59 -0.94 -18.80 -3.95
C GLY A 59 -1.91 -18.97 -5.12
N TYR A 60 -2.07 -17.94 -5.97
CA TYR A 60 -2.94 -17.98 -7.14
C TYR A 60 -2.37 -18.87 -8.26
N CYS A 61 -1.06 -18.82 -8.49
CA CYS A 61 -0.37 -19.73 -9.42
C CYS A 61 -0.48 -21.18 -8.96
N TYR A 62 -0.29 -21.45 -7.67
CA TYR A 62 -0.49 -22.76 -7.07
C TYR A 62 -1.93 -23.25 -7.26
N ALA A 63 -2.94 -22.42 -6.96
CA ALA A 63 -4.34 -22.78 -7.15
C ALA A 63 -4.66 -23.08 -8.63
N HIS A 64 -4.11 -22.30 -9.55
CA HIS A 64 -4.27 -22.51 -11.00
C HIS A 64 -3.59 -23.79 -11.51
N TRP A 65 -2.42 -24.14 -10.97
CA TRP A 65 -1.77 -25.41 -11.34
C TRP A 65 -2.50 -26.61 -10.74
N LEU A 66 -2.89 -26.51 -9.47
CA LEU A 66 -3.57 -27.60 -8.78
C LEU A 66 -4.96 -27.87 -9.38
N SER A 67 -5.67 -26.84 -9.84
CA SER A 67 -7.00 -27.00 -10.46
C SER A 67 -7.02 -27.90 -11.69
N ARG A 68 -5.86 -28.14 -12.33
CA ARG A 68 -5.69 -29.05 -13.48
C ARG A 68 -5.64 -30.52 -13.09
N TRP A 69 -5.44 -30.83 -11.81
CA TRP A 69 -5.37 -32.21 -11.33
C TRP A 69 -6.75 -32.76 -11.00
N PRO A 70 -6.92 -34.09 -10.86
CA PRO A 70 -8.15 -34.66 -10.33
C PRO A 70 -8.45 -34.12 -8.92
N LEU A 71 -9.73 -33.79 -8.64
CA LEU A 71 -10.17 -33.16 -7.39
C LEU A 71 -9.62 -33.84 -6.11
N HIS A 72 -9.53 -35.17 -6.07
CA HIS A 72 -8.97 -35.88 -4.92
C HIS A 72 -7.50 -35.54 -4.63
N ARG A 73 -6.68 -35.34 -5.67
CA ARG A 73 -5.29 -34.89 -5.51
C ARG A 73 -5.25 -33.43 -5.08
N GLN A 74 -6.14 -32.59 -5.60
CA GLN A 74 -6.24 -31.19 -5.18
C GLN A 74 -6.49 -31.09 -3.67
N ILE A 75 -7.49 -31.81 -3.18
CA ILE A 75 -7.88 -31.82 -1.77
C ILE A 75 -6.74 -32.37 -0.91
N LYS A 76 -6.19 -33.54 -1.26
CA LYS A 76 -5.10 -34.15 -0.48
C LYS A 76 -3.87 -33.24 -0.41
N CYS A 77 -3.40 -32.72 -1.54
CA CYS A 77 -2.23 -31.85 -1.58
C CYS A 77 -2.46 -30.58 -0.77
N HIS A 78 -3.59 -29.89 -0.97
CA HIS A 78 -3.84 -28.65 -0.26
C HIS A 78 -4.08 -28.86 1.25
N LEU A 79 -4.72 -29.95 1.67
CA LEU A 79 -4.84 -30.29 3.10
C LEU A 79 -3.47 -30.55 3.75
N VAL A 80 -2.54 -31.22 3.04
CA VAL A 80 -1.16 -31.36 3.55
C VAL A 80 -0.53 -29.99 3.78
N VAL A 81 -0.62 -29.07 2.80
CA VAL A 81 -0.07 -27.71 2.93
C VAL A 81 -0.73 -26.94 4.08
N VAL A 82 -2.06 -27.04 4.24
CA VAL A 82 -2.82 -26.43 5.35
C VAL A 82 -2.32 -26.94 6.71
N LEU A 83 -2.07 -28.24 6.82
CA LEU A 83 -1.57 -28.87 8.05
C LEU A 83 -0.11 -28.53 8.33
N THR A 84 0.74 -28.39 7.31
CA THR A 84 2.15 -27.98 7.48
C THR A 84 2.27 -26.56 8.05
N ALA A 85 1.33 -25.66 7.74
CA ALA A 85 1.36 -24.31 8.29
C ALA A 85 1.18 -24.23 9.82
N PHE A 86 0.73 -25.30 10.49
CA PHE A 86 0.68 -25.35 11.95
C PHE A 86 2.07 -25.24 12.61
N ILE A 87 3.15 -25.57 11.89
CA ILE A 87 4.54 -25.41 12.37
C ILE A 87 4.83 -23.94 12.74
N PHE A 88 4.13 -22.99 12.13
CA PHE A 88 4.31 -21.56 12.36
C PHE A 88 3.44 -21.02 13.51
N LEU A 89 2.61 -21.86 14.13
CA LEU A 89 1.68 -21.44 15.19
C LEU A 89 2.21 -21.80 16.59
N PRO A 90 2.05 -20.90 17.59
CA PRO A 90 1.53 -19.54 17.47
C PRO A 90 2.52 -18.63 16.72
N LEU A 91 1.99 -17.67 15.96
CA LEU A 91 2.82 -16.70 15.25
C LEU A 91 3.65 -15.91 16.27
N SER A 92 4.97 -15.88 16.06
CA SER A 92 5.89 -15.10 16.87
C SER A 92 6.81 -14.29 15.98
N PHE A 93 7.01 -13.03 16.34
CA PHE A 93 7.94 -12.14 15.67
C PHE A 93 9.15 -11.97 16.57
N THR A 94 10.34 -12.24 16.04
CA THR A 94 11.60 -12.04 16.75
C THR A 94 12.33 -10.86 16.14
N ALA A 95 12.85 -9.97 16.99
CA ALA A 95 13.60 -8.82 16.54
C ALA A 95 14.87 -9.29 15.79
N PRO A 96 15.10 -8.85 14.55
CA PRO A 96 16.35 -9.12 13.84
C PRO A 96 17.50 -8.33 14.45
N ASP A 97 18.73 -8.70 14.08
CA ASP A 97 19.93 -7.99 14.51
C ASP A 97 19.93 -6.52 14.02
N ALA A 98 20.27 -5.60 14.93
CA ALA A 98 20.19 -4.16 14.69
C ALA A 98 21.15 -3.64 13.61
N THR A 99 22.29 -4.32 13.39
CA THR A 99 23.23 -3.93 12.33
C THR A 99 22.65 -4.29 10.96
N THR A 100 22.06 -5.48 10.86
CA THR A 100 21.43 -5.96 9.62
C THR A 100 20.17 -5.15 9.26
N THR A 101 19.41 -4.68 10.26
CA THR A 101 18.25 -3.80 9.99
C THR A 101 18.65 -2.43 9.47
N ALA A 102 19.78 -1.88 9.92
CA ALA A 102 20.27 -0.57 9.45
C ALA A 102 20.85 -0.65 8.03
N GLU A 103 21.60 -1.71 7.71
CA GLU A 103 22.26 -1.84 6.41
C GLU A 103 21.31 -2.27 5.28
N GLN A 104 20.40 -3.22 5.56
CA GLN A 104 19.56 -3.83 4.51
C GLN A 104 18.07 -3.98 4.92
N PRO A 105 17.41 -2.89 5.36
CA PRO A 105 16.11 -2.94 6.02
C PRO A 105 15.03 -3.66 5.20
N ALA A 106 14.90 -3.36 3.92
CA ALA A 106 13.86 -3.95 3.06
C ALA A 106 14.03 -5.48 2.93
N SER A 107 15.26 -5.95 2.69
CA SER A 107 15.53 -7.39 2.54
C SER A 107 15.31 -8.14 3.85
N THR A 108 15.65 -7.53 4.99
CA THR A 108 15.42 -8.07 6.32
C THR A 108 13.94 -8.21 6.62
N ILE A 109 13.11 -7.23 6.25
CA ILE A 109 11.64 -7.33 6.35
C ILE A 109 11.11 -8.49 5.50
N LEU A 110 11.51 -8.57 4.23
CA LEU A 110 11.04 -9.62 3.33
C LEU A 110 11.40 -11.03 3.85
N LEU A 111 12.63 -11.21 4.34
CA LEU A 111 13.09 -12.47 4.91
C LEU A 111 12.33 -12.81 6.20
N LEU A 112 12.21 -11.85 7.12
CA LEU A 112 11.48 -12.01 8.38
C LEU A 112 10.03 -12.42 8.14
N LEU A 113 9.32 -11.74 7.24
CA LEU A 113 7.94 -12.07 6.88
C LEU A 113 7.84 -13.42 6.17
N PHE A 114 8.81 -13.76 5.31
CA PHE A 114 8.85 -15.06 4.65
C PHE A 114 8.99 -16.21 5.65
N THR A 115 9.91 -16.10 6.61
CA THR A 115 10.16 -17.15 7.61
C THR A 115 9.10 -17.22 8.71
N THR A 116 8.25 -16.21 8.87
CA THR A 116 7.20 -16.19 9.91
C THR A 116 5.80 -16.41 9.36
N LEU A 117 5.49 -15.83 8.19
CA LEU A 117 4.14 -15.76 7.63
C LEU A 117 4.01 -16.34 6.23
N GLY A 118 5.13 -16.66 5.56
CA GLY A 118 5.14 -17.11 4.17
C GLY A 118 4.18 -18.25 3.90
N LEU A 119 4.31 -19.35 4.64
CA LEU A 119 3.46 -20.53 4.45
C LEU A 119 1.99 -20.31 4.90
N PRO A 120 1.70 -19.78 6.11
CA PRO A 120 0.32 -19.51 6.50
C PRO A 120 -0.41 -18.56 5.54
N TYR A 121 0.24 -17.50 5.08
CA TYR A 121 -0.33 -16.55 4.12
C TYR A 121 -0.51 -17.17 2.73
N PHE A 122 0.44 -17.99 2.28
CA PHE A 122 0.33 -18.77 1.03
C PHE A 122 -0.89 -19.70 1.05
N VAL A 123 -1.13 -20.39 2.17
CA VAL A 123 -2.31 -21.25 2.32
C VAL A 123 -3.57 -20.43 2.13
N LEU A 124 -3.77 -19.38 2.93
CA LEU A 124 -4.99 -18.56 2.91
C LEU A 124 -5.22 -17.90 1.55
N SER A 125 -4.16 -17.45 0.87
CA SER A 125 -4.28 -16.81 -0.45
C SER A 125 -4.69 -17.78 -1.55
N SER A 126 -4.27 -19.04 -1.47
CA SER A 126 -4.65 -20.07 -2.45
C SER A 126 -6.08 -20.61 -2.25
N THR A 127 -6.65 -20.50 -1.05
CA THR A 127 -7.91 -21.15 -0.69
C THR A 127 -9.13 -20.57 -1.42
N GLY A 128 -9.22 -19.25 -1.57
CA GLY A 128 -10.34 -18.59 -2.27
C GLY A 128 -10.56 -19.14 -3.69
N PRO A 129 -9.54 -19.07 -4.58
CA PRO A 129 -9.63 -19.63 -5.93
C PRO A 129 -9.88 -21.14 -5.96
N LEU A 130 -9.26 -21.92 -5.05
CA LEU A 130 -9.46 -23.37 -4.98
C LEU A 130 -10.88 -23.76 -4.60
N ILE A 131 -11.46 -23.12 -3.59
CA ILE A 131 -12.84 -23.41 -3.17
C ILE A 131 -13.83 -23.05 -4.28
N GLN A 132 -13.61 -21.93 -4.98
CA GLN A 132 -14.45 -21.59 -6.14
C GLN A 132 -14.38 -22.66 -7.23
N ASN A 133 -13.19 -23.24 -7.47
CA ASN A 133 -13.02 -24.37 -8.39
C ASN A 133 -13.74 -25.63 -7.90
N TRP A 134 -13.55 -26.01 -6.64
CA TRP A 134 -14.19 -27.20 -6.06
C TRP A 134 -15.72 -27.08 -6.06
N TYR A 135 -16.23 -25.89 -5.74
CA TYR A 135 -17.67 -25.61 -5.77
C TYR A 135 -18.25 -25.72 -7.18
N ALA A 136 -17.54 -25.21 -8.19
CA ALA A 136 -17.97 -25.34 -9.59
C ALA A 136 -17.99 -26.80 -10.08
N LEU A 137 -17.06 -27.63 -9.60
CA LEU A 137 -16.98 -29.05 -9.94
C LEU A 137 -18.06 -29.91 -9.25
N THR A 138 -18.55 -29.52 -8.08
CA THR A 138 -19.51 -30.33 -7.29
C THR A 138 -20.96 -29.87 -7.40
N GLN A 139 -21.22 -28.57 -7.63
CA GLN A 139 -22.58 -28.00 -7.60
C GLN A 139 -23.12 -27.62 -8.99
N GLY A 140 -22.35 -27.86 -10.06
CA GLY A 140 -22.75 -27.53 -11.44
C GLY A 140 -22.79 -26.01 -11.73
N ALA A 141 -23.64 -25.60 -12.67
CA ALA A 141 -23.69 -24.23 -13.23
C ALA A 141 -24.20 -23.13 -12.27
N GLY A 142 -24.35 -23.41 -10.97
CA GLY A 142 -24.65 -22.41 -9.96
C GLY A 142 -23.55 -21.35 -9.89
N THR A 143 -23.93 -20.07 -9.90
CA THR A 143 -22.98 -18.96 -9.97
C THR A 143 -22.14 -18.85 -8.68
N PRO A 144 -20.79 -18.90 -8.76
CA PRO A 144 -19.89 -18.75 -7.60
C PRO A 144 -19.93 -17.37 -6.91
N TYR A 145 -20.79 -16.47 -7.37
CA TYR A 145 -20.86 -15.07 -6.94
C TYR A 145 -21.13 -14.89 -5.43
N ARG A 146 -21.89 -15.80 -4.81
CA ARG A 146 -22.13 -15.75 -3.35
C ARG A 146 -20.85 -15.94 -2.55
N LEU A 147 -19.95 -16.84 -2.99
CA LEU A 147 -18.68 -17.08 -2.31
C LEU A 147 -17.72 -15.89 -2.49
N TYR A 148 -17.73 -15.26 -3.67
CA TYR A 148 -16.96 -14.03 -3.90
C TYR A 148 -17.43 -12.88 -2.99
N SER A 149 -18.75 -12.66 -2.88
CA SER A 149 -19.32 -11.66 -1.97
C SER A 149 -18.96 -11.92 -0.50
N LEU A 150 -19.05 -13.18 -0.04
CA LEU A 150 -18.65 -13.55 1.32
C LEU A 150 -17.16 -13.33 1.60
N SER A 151 -16.29 -13.66 0.63
CA SER A 151 -14.86 -13.36 0.73
C SER A 151 -14.64 -11.88 0.96
N ASN A 152 -15.31 -11.04 0.18
CA ASN A 152 -15.18 -9.59 0.27
C ASN A 152 -15.70 -9.01 1.59
N ILE A 153 -16.79 -9.55 2.13
CA ILE A 153 -17.28 -9.20 3.47
C ILE A 153 -16.19 -9.56 4.50
N GLY A 154 -15.63 -10.77 4.45
CA GLY A 154 -14.55 -11.18 5.35
C GLY A 154 -13.34 -10.26 5.29
N SER A 155 -12.90 -9.89 4.08
CA SER A 155 -11.80 -8.94 3.86
C SER A 155 -12.09 -7.55 4.44
N LEU A 156 -13.28 -7.00 4.18
CA LEU A 156 -13.64 -5.66 4.64
C LEU A 156 -13.84 -5.63 6.17
N THR A 157 -14.46 -6.66 6.74
CA THR A 157 -14.58 -6.82 8.19
C THR A 157 -13.21 -6.90 8.83
N ALA A 158 -12.26 -7.67 8.29
CA ALA A 158 -10.89 -7.72 8.78
C ALA A 158 -10.23 -6.34 8.80
N LEU A 159 -10.26 -5.64 7.68
CA LEU A 159 -9.66 -4.30 7.55
C LEU A 159 -10.27 -3.29 8.51
N ILE A 160 -11.60 -3.18 8.57
CA ILE A 160 -12.27 -2.22 9.46
C ILE A 160 -12.09 -2.62 10.93
N SER A 161 -12.15 -3.90 11.27
CA SER A 161 -11.97 -4.35 12.65
C SER A 161 -10.57 -4.07 13.18
N TYR A 162 -9.55 -4.01 12.32
CA TYR A 162 -8.18 -3.91 12.78
C TYR A 162 -7.85 -2.60 13.52
N PRO A 163 -7.99 -1.40 12.93
CA PRO A 163 -7.59 -0.15 13.58
C PRO A 163 -8.56 0.26 14.70
N PHE A 164 -9.80 -0.23 14.69
CA PHE A 164 -10.83 0.18 15.67
C PHE A 164 -11.05 -0.81 16.81
N LEU A 165 -10.74 -2.10 16.61
CA LEU A 165 -10.93 -3.14 17.62
C LEU A 165 -9.61 -3.81 17.97
N MET A 166 -8.91 -4.38 16.98
CA MET A 166 -7.72 -5.19 17.24
C MET A 166 -6.58 -4.36 17.79
N GLU A 167 -6.23 -3.25 17.14
CA GLU A 167 -5.13 -2.39 17.54
C GLU A 167 -5.38 -1.65 18.85
N VAL A 168 -6.64 -1.29 19.13
CA VAL A 168 -7.02 -0.49 20.31
C VAL A 168 -7.07 -1.34 21.57
N TYR A 169 -7.63 -2.56 21.49
CA TYR A 169 -7.93 -3.36 22.68
C TYR A 169 -6.97 -4.53 22.90
N LEU A 170 -6.15 -4.92 21.91
CA LEU A 170 -5.33 -6.13 21.98
C LEU A 170 -3.86 -5.82 21.69
N ASP A 171 -2.96 -6.40 22.49
CA ASP A 171 -1.54 -6.42 22.18
C ASP A 171 -1.21 -7.42 21.05
N ILE A 172 -0.02 -7.28 20.46
CA ILE A 172 0.40 -8.11 19.32
C ILE A 172 0.41 -9.61 19.66
N PRO A 173 0.91 -10.06 20.83
CA PRO A 173 0.85 -11.47 21.20
C PRO A 173 -0.58 -12.02 21.29
N THR A 174 -1.53 -11.27 21.84
CA THR A 174 -2.94 -11.70 21.91
C THR A 174 -3.56 -11.74 20.52
N GLN A 175 -3.27 -10.76 19.65
CA GLN A 175 -3.71 -10.78 18.26
C GLN A 175 -3.18 -12.03 17.53
N ALA A 176 -1.90 -12.39 17.72
CA ALA A 176 -1.29 -13.57 17.14
C ALA A 176 -1.95 -14.89 17.60
N TRP A 177 -2.31 -14.99 18.88
CA TRP A 177 -3.05 -16.14 19.41
C TRP A 177 -4.46 -16.24 18.86
N LEU A 178 -5.21 -15.12 18.81
CA LEU A 178 -6.55 -15.09 18.22
C LEU A 178 -6.53 -15.46 16.74
N TRP A 179 -5.54 -14.95 16.00
CA TRP A 179 -5.33 -15.31 14.60
C TRP A 179 -5.03 -16.80 14.45
N SER A 180 -4.17 -17.35 15.32
CA SER A 180 -3.83 -18.79 15.35
C SER A 180 -5.06 -19.65 15.62
N ALA A 181 -5.92 -19.26 16.58
CA ALA A 181 -7.18 -19.93 16.85
C ALA A 181 -8.13 -19.86 15.64
N GLY A 182 -8.20 -18.70 14.97
CA GLY A 182 -8.93 -18.56 13.71
C GLY A 182 -8.40 -19.48 12.61
N TYR A 183 -7.08 -19.66 12.52
CA TYR A 183 -6.46 -20.59 11.58
C TYR A 183 -6.86 -22.05 11.86
N VAL A 184 -6.98 -22.45 13.13
CA VAL A 184 -7.49 -23.78 13.51
C VAL A 184 -8.92 -23.99 13.00
N ILE A 185 -9.80 -23.00 13.19
CA ILE A 185 -11.19 -23.04 12.70
C ILE A 185 -11.22 -23.14 11.16
N PHE A 186 -10.38 -22.34 10.50
CA PHE A 186 -10.20 -22.39 9.05
C PHE A 186 -9.73 -23.79 8.59
N ALA A 187 -8.70 -24.37 9.21
CA ALA A 187 -8.18 -25.68 8.84
C ALA A 187 -9.21 -26.81 9.05
N ALA A 188 -9.98 -26.75 10.14
CA ALA A 188 -11.06 -27.69 10.41
C ALA A 188 -12.18 -27.58 9.36
N SER A 189 -12.66 -26.35 9.09
CA SER A 189 -13.69 -26.12 8.07
C SER A 189 -13.24 -26.56 6.67
N MET A 190 -11.97 -26.32 6.31
CA MET A 190 -11.39 -26.76 5.04
C MET A 190 -11.29 -28.29 4.93
N SER A 191 -10.94 -28.96 6.02
CA SER A 191 -10.90 -30.44 6.08
C SER A 191 -12.29 -31.06 5.90
N ILE A 192 -13.30 -30.49 6.54
CA ILE A 192 -14.70 -30.94 6.41
C ILE A 192 -15.22 -30.67 4.99
N LEU A 193 -14.91 -29.50 4.42
CA LEU A 193 -15.26 -29.16 3.04
C LEU A 193 -14.62 -30.14 2.05
N GLY A 194 -13.32 -30.41 2.18
CA GLY A 194 -12.62 -31.37 1.32
C GLY A 194 -13.25 -32.77 1.39
N TRP A 195 -13.55 -33.25 2.59
CA TRP A 195 -14.18 -34.55 2.79
C TRP A 195 -15.60 -34.64 2.18
N THR A 196 -16.41 -33.59 2.33
CA THR A 196 -17.76 -33.54 1.74
C THR A 196 -17.72 -33.47 0.21
N CYS A 197 -16.80 -32.70 -0.37
CA CYS A 197 -16.58 -32.64 -1.82
C CYS A 197 -16.13 -34.00 -2.39
N LEU A 198 -15.24 -34.73 -1.69
CA LEU A 198 -14.81 -36.07 -2.10
C LEU A 198 -15.99 -37.06 -2.12
N ARG A 199 -16.85 -37.03 -1.10
CA ARG A 199 -18.04 -37.89 -1.05
C ARG A 199 -18.98 -37.62 -2.21
N GLN A 200 -19.25 -36.35 -2.53
CA GLN A 200 -20.17 -36.00 -3.62
C GLN A 200 -19.60 -36.29 -5.01
N GLN A 201 -18.29 -36.15 -5.24
CA GLN A 201 -17.71 -36.45 -6.54
C GLN A 201 -17.86 -37.93 -6.93
N ILE A 202 -17.84 -38.84 -5.95
CA ILE A 202 -18.11 -40.26 -6.16
C ILE A 202 -19.52 -40.43 -6.74
N ASP A 203 -20.50 -39.69 -6.23
CA ASP A 203 -21.88 -39.74 -6.73
C ASP A 203 -22.00 -39.18 -8.17
N ILE A 204 -21.38 -38.03 -8.47
CA ILE A 204 -21.51 -37.33 -9.78
C ILE A 204 -20.81 -38.07 -10.93
N LYS A 205 -19.68 -38.75 -10.66
CA LYS A 205 -18.97 -39.55 -11.68
C LYS A 205 -19.83 -40.67 -12.26
N THR A 206 -20.90 -41.05 -11.58
CA THR A 206 -21.86 -42.06 -12.02
C THR A 206 -22.88 -41.50 -13.04
N GLU A 207 -22.97 -40.18 -13.23
CA GLU A 207 -24.14 -39.53 -13.86
C GLU A 207 -23.86 -38.58 -15.03
N SER A 208 -22.60 -38.32 -15.43
CA SER A 208 -22.30 -37.21 -16.37
C SER A 208 -21.61 -37.64 -17.67
N GLU A 209 -22.42 -37.88 -18.70
CA GLU A 209 -22.02 -38.14 -20.10
C GLU A 209 -22.32 -36.95 -21.06
N HIS A 210 -22.44 -35.73 -20.53
CA HIS A 210 -22.78 -34.57 -21.38
C HIS A 210 -21.58 -33.89 -22.05
N PRO A 211 -21.71 -33.47 -23.33
CA PRO A 211 -20.60 -32.91 -24.10
C PRO A 211 -20.15 -31.56 -23.53
N GLN A 212 -18.84 -31.39 -23.40
CA GLN A 212 -18.26 -30.10 -23.03
C GLN A 212 -18.49 -29.06 -24.14
N PRO A 213 -18.87 -27.81 -23.78
CA PRO A 213 -19.01 -26.74 -24.77
C PRO A 213 -17.66 -26.45 -25.43
N ALA A 214 -17.72 -26.06 -26.71
CA ALA A 214 -16.57 -25.79 -27.57
C ALA A 214 -15.48 -24.96 -26.86
N ILE A 215 -14.24 -25.45 -26.94
CA ILE A 215 -13.05 -24.84 -26.36
C ILE A 215 -12.85 -23.46 -26.99
N GLN A 216 -13.06 -22.39 -26.20
CA GLN A 216 -12.70 -21.05 -26.65
C GLN A 216 -11.18 -20.91 -26.68
N SER A 217 -10.68 -20.15 -27.66
CA SER A 217 -9.25 -19.88 -27.80
C SER A 217 -8.69 -19.20 -26.55
N PRO A 218 -7.48 -19.57 -26.11
CA PRO A 218 -6.85 -18.98 -24.93
C PRO A 218 -6.67 -17.45 -25.09
N PRO A 219 -6.67 -16.68 -23.98
CA PRO A 219 -6.47 -15.25 -24.04
C PRO A 219 -5.09 -14.91 -24.62
N THR A 220 -5.05 -13.88 -25.47
CA THR A 220 -3.79 -13.41 -26.07
C THR A 220 -2.89 -12.71 -25.04
N TRP A 221 -1.57 -12.78 -25.25
CA TRP A 221 -0.59 -12.12 -24.37
C TRP A 221 -0.85 -10.61 -24.21
N LYS A 222 -1.27 -9.93 -25.28
CA LYS A 222 -1.67 -8.51 -25.24
C LYS A 222 -2.79 -8.27 -24.23
N ARG A 223 -3.78 -9.16 -24.17
CA ARG A 223 -4.91 -9.05 -23.24
C ARG A 223 -4.45 -9.28 -21.79
N MET A 224 -3.55 -10.24 -21.58
CA MET A 224 -2.94 -10.50 -20.28
C MET A 224 -2.12 -9.30 -19.76
N LEU A 225 -1.37 -8.64 -20.65
CA LEU A 225 -0.66 -7.41 -20.31
C LEU A 225 -1.59 -6.25 -19.97
N HIS A 226 -2.71 -6.09 -20.69
CA HIS A 226 -3.70 -5.08 -20.33
C HIS A 226 -4.28 -5.32 -18.93
N TRP A 227 -4.62 -6.57 -18.60
CA TRP A 227 -5.10 -6.91 -17.26
C TRP A 227 -4.05 -6.60 -16.18
N SER A 228 -2.81 -7.02 -16.43
CA SER A 228 -1.71 -6.78 -15.49
C SER A 228 -1.41 -5.29 -15.34
N GLY A 229 -1.43 -4.52 -16.44
CA GLY A 229 -1.17 -3.08 -16.43
C GLY A 229 -2.23 -2.27 -15.68
N LEU A 230 -3.51 -2.60 -15.83
CA LEU A 230 -4.60 -1.94 -15.07
C LEU A 230 -4.50 -2.25 -13.57
N ALA A 231 -4.20 -3.50 -13.21
CA ALA A 231 -3.97 -3.89 -11.83
C ALA A 231 -2.71 -3.23 -11.25
N ALA A 232 -1.64 -3.11 -12.05
CA ALA A 232 -0.41 -2.44 -11.66
C ALA A 232 -0.63 -0.94 -11.42
N LEU A 233 -1.36 -0.23 -12.28
CA LEU A 233 -1.66 1.18 -12.08
C LEU A 233 -2.40 1.43 -10.77
N ALA A 234 -3.46 0.64 -10.50
CA ALA A 234 -4.23 0.76 -9.27
C ALA A 234 -3.40 0.38 -8.02
N SER A 235 -2.56 -0.65 -8.12
CA SER A 235 -1.68 -1.10 -7.03
C SER A 235 -0.53 -0.11 -6.74
N SER A 236 0.11 0.43 -7.79
CA SER A 236 1.13 1.47 -7.63
C SER A 236 0.57 2.70 -6.93
N LEU A 237 -0.62 3.16 -7.33
CA LEU A 237 -1.27 4.28 -6.67
C LEU A 237 -1.74 3.95 -5.25
N LEU A 238 -2.14 2.70 -4.97
CA LEU A 238 -2.44 2.26 -3.60
C LEU A 238 -1.24 2.49 -2.69
N LEU A 239 -0.05 2.04 -3.08
CA LEU A 239 1.15 2.21 -2.28
C LEU A 239 1.60 3.68 -2.26
N ALA A 240 1.64 4.36 -3.41
CA ALA A 240 2.11 5.75 -3.49
C ALA A 240 1.22 6.74 -2.72
N VAL A 241 -0.11 6.56 -2.74
CA VAL A 241 -1.05 7.38 -1.94
C VAL A 241 -0.89 7.07 -0.46
N THR A 242 -0.67 5.80 -0.09
CA THR A 242 -0.40 5.44 1.31
C THR A 242 0.90 6.09 1.80
N ASP A 243 1.93 6.11 0.97
CA ASP A 243 3.20 6.76 1.28
C ASP A 243 3.01 8.27 1.49
N GLN A 244 2.28 8.93 0.59
CA GLN A 244 1.95 10.35 0.72
C GLN A 244 1.22 10.66 2.04
N LEU A 245 0.22 9.84 2.40
CA LEU A 245 -0.55 10.03 3.64
C LEU A 245 0.27 9.81 4.90
N THR A 246 1.11 8.79 4.91
CA THR A 246 1.83 8.35 6.12
C THR A 246 3.07 9.18 6.40
N GLN A 247 3.67 9.79 5.38
CA GLN A 247 4.75 10.77 5.56
C GLN A 247 4.24 12.12 6.05
N ASP A 248 3.07 12.54 5.59
CA ASP A 248 2.51 13.86 5.91
C ASP A 248 1.88 13.89 7.30
N ILE A 249 1.39 12.75 7.79
CA ILE A 249 0.60 12.66 9.03
C ILE A 249 1.28 11.76 10.07
N ALA A 250 1.12 10.46 9.94
CA ALA A 250 1.69 9.47 10.86
C ALA A 250 1.72 8.09 10.21
N VAL A 251 2.70 7.28 10.59
CA VAL A 251 2.83 5.90 10.12
C VAL A 251 2.03 5.00 11.06
N THR A 252 0.73 4.84 10.79
CA THR A 252 -0.20 4.10 11.66
C THR A 252 -1.13 3.18 10.85
N PRO A 253 -1.60 2.05 11.42
CA PRO A 253 -2.47 1.11 10.70
C PRO A 253 -3.74 1.70 10.12
N PHE A 254 -4.35 2.68 10.79
CA PHE A 254 -5.52 3.38 10.25
C PHE A 254 -5.26 4.00 8.87
N LEU A 255 -4.13 4.70 8.71
CA LEU A 255 -3.77 5.36 7.45
C LEU A 255 -3.31 4.39 6.37
N TRP A 256 -2.84 3.20 6.72
CA TRP A 256 -2.55 2.12 5.78
C TRP A 256 -3.83 1.45 5.25
N ILE A 257 -4.76 1.23 6.17
CA ILE A 257 -5.99 0.48 5.91
C ILE A 257 -6.98 1.31 5.11
N LEU A 258 -7.01 2.64 5.28
CA LEU A 258 -7.94 3.50 4.56
C LEU A 258 -7.80 3.37 3.01
N PRO A 259 -6.61 3.56 2.39
CA PRO A 259 -6.43 3.29 0.96
C PRO A 259 -6.70 1.83 0.59
N LEU A 260 -6.24 0.87 1.38
CA LEU A 260 -6.43 -0.56 1.08
C LEU A 260 -7.93 -0.94 1.08
N ALA A 261 -8.72 -0.40 2.01
CA ALA A 261 -10.15 -0.60 2.09
C ALA A 261 -10.87 0.02 0.88
N LEU A 262 -10.50 1.24 0.47
CA LEU A 262 -11.05 1.88 -0.73
C LEU A 262 -10.71 1.09 -2.01
N TYR A 263 -9.47 0.58 -2.09
CA TYR A 263 -9.05 -0.30 -3.17
C TYR A 263 -9.92 -1.58 -3.23
N LEU A 264 -10.17 -2.24 -2.10
CA LEU A 264 -11.05 -3.41 -2.06
C LEU A 264 -12.52 -3.06 -2.35
N ILE A 265 -13.05 -1.98 -1.78
CA ILE A 265 -14.42 -1.53 -2.01
C ILE A 265 -14.64 -1.30 -3.52
N SER A 266 -13.67 -0.72 -4.22
CA SER A 266 -13.78 -0.54 -5.67
C SER A 266 -13.83 -1.87 -6.43
N PHE A 267 -13.08 -2.89 -6.00
CA PHE A 267 -13.22 -4.26 -6.52
C PHE A 267 -14.60 -4.85 -6.24
N ILE A 268 -15.12 -4.69 -5.01
CA ILE A 268 -16.42 -5.19 -4.60
C ILE A 268 -17.52 -4.60 -5.50
N ILE A 269 -17.54 -3.27 -5.62
CA ILE A 269 -18.55 -2.56 -6.40
C ILE A 269 -18.48 -2.93 -7.88
N THR A 270 -17.29 -2.91 -8.47
CA THR A 270 -17.12 -3.14 -9.92
C THR A 270 -17.34 -4.60 -10.32
N PHE A 271 -17.03 -5.57 -9.46
CA PHE A 271 -17.22 -7.00 -9.76
C PHE A 271 -18.56 -7.57 -9.33
N ASP A 272 -19.32 -6.88 -8.47
CA ASP A 272 -20.67 -7.29 -8.07
C ASP A 272 -21.64 -7.27 -9.26
N ASN A 273 -21.78 -6.12 -9.91
CA ASN A 273 -22.75 -5.95 -11.00
C ASN A 273 -22.30 -4.92 -12.05
N PRO A 274 -22.44 -5.22 -13.36
CA PRO A 274 -22.11 -4.27 -14.43
C PRO A 274 -22.74 -2.89 -14.31
N ARG A 275 -23.91 -2.75 -13.65
CA ARG A 275 -24.63 -1.49 -13.50
C ARG A 275 -23.91 -0.44 -12.65
N TRP A 276 -22.98 -0.85 -11.80
CA TRP A 276 -22.28 0.07 -10.90
C TRP A 276 -21.16 0.84 -11.58
N TYR A 277 -20.71 0.41 -12.76
CA TYR A 277 -19.62 1.04 -13.48
C TYR A 277 -20.10 1.66 -14.80
N TYR A 278 -20.37 2.97 -14.75
CA TYR A 278 -20.64 3.78 -15.94
C TYR A 278 -19.33 4.31 -16.52
N ARG A 279 -18.83 3.63 -17.54
CA ARG A 279 -17.50 3.85 -18.14
C ARG A 279 -17.14 5.32 -18.40
N VAL A 280 -17.99 6.03 -19.14
CA VAL A 280 -17.71 7.43 -19.54
C VAL A 280 -17.82 8.37 -18.34
N THR A 281 -18.86 8.21 -17.51
CA THR A 281 -19.06 9.03 -16.30
C THR A 281 -17.91 8.87 -15.31
N MET A 282 -17.47 7.64 -15.03
CA MET A 282 -16.34 7.39 -14.14
C MET A 282 -15.03 7.92 -14.71
N ALA A 283 -14.80 7.79 -16.03
CA ALA A 283 -13.64 8.38 -16.68
C ALA A 283 -13.64 9.92 -16.61
N ALA A 284 -14.80 10.56 -16.75
CA ALA A 284 -14.96 12.01 -16.59
C ALA A 284 -14.69 12.44 -15.14
N LEU A 285 -15.30 11.76 -14.16
CA LEU A 285 -15.06 12.04 -12.73
C LEU A 285 -13.60 11.84 -12.35
N THR A 286 -12.96 10.77 -12.84
CA THR A 286 -11.54 10.51 -12.58
C THR A 286 -10.64 11.60 -13.18
N SER A 287 -10.85 11.95 -14.45
CA SER A 287 -10.05 12.99 -15.12
C SER A 287 -10.24 14.35 -14.43
N SER A 288 -11.48 14.72 -14.12
CA SER A 288 -11.80 15.97 -13.42
C SER A 288 -11.24 15.98 -11.99
N GLY A 289 -11.35 14.87 -11.27
CA GLY A 289 -10.80 14.75 -9.92
C GLY A 289 -9.29 14.91 -9.88
N ILE A 290 -8.57 14.27 -10.81
CA ILE A 290 -7.10 14.44 -10.93
C ILE A 290 -6.75 15.88 -11.35
N LEU A 291 -7.54 16.50 -12.24
CA LEU A 291 -7.33 17.90 -12.61
C LEU A 291 -7.52 18.84 -11.40
N ILE A 292 -8.58 18.67 -10.62
CA ILE A 292 -8.84 19.46 -9.41
C ILE A 292 -7.71 19.28 -8.39
N LEU A 293 -7.27 18.04 -8.16
CA LEU A 293 -6.12 17.75 -7.29
C LEU A 293 -4.83 18.37 -7.83
N SER A 294 -4.65 18.40 -9.15
CA SER A 294 -3.50 19.06 -9.79
C SER A 294 -3.56 20.58 -9.64
N LEU A 295 -4.74 21.20 -9.72
CA LEU A 295 -4.93 22.62 -9.44
C LEU A 295 -4.64 22.96 -7.98
N TYR A 296 -5.02 22.09 -7.05
CA TYR A 296 -4.67 22.21 -5.63
C TYR A 296 -3.15 22.23 -5.40
N TYR A 297 -2.38 21.41 -6.12
CA TYR A 297 -0.91 21.44 -5.99
C TYR A 297 -0.28 22.74 -6.49
N ILE A 298 -0.91 23.42 -7.44
CA ILE A 298 -0.53 24.76 -7.90
C ILE A 298 -1.46 25.85 -7.35
N ARG A 299 -2.01 25.65 -6.14
CA ARG A 299 -3.06 26.50 -5.54
C ARG A 299 -2.78 27.99 -5.62
N GLU A 300 -1.57 28.45 -5.35
CA GLU A 300 -1.24 29.90 -5.42
C GLU A 300 -1.53 30.47 -6.81
N THR A 301 -1.08 29.78 -7.85
CA THR A 301 -1.34 30.15 -9.24
C THR A 301 -2.81 29.97 -9.58
N ALA A 302 -3.43 28.85 -9.20
CA ALA A 302 -4.82 28.54 -9.52
C ALA A 302 -5.80 29.55 -8.88
N ASP A 303 -5.66 29.82 -7.58
CA ASP A 303 -6.47 30.77 -6.82
C ASP A 303 -6.32 32.20 -7.36
N GLN A 304 -5.11 32.60 -7.74
CA GLN A 304 -4.85 33.89 -8.37
C GLN A 304 -5.61 34.06 -9.70
N TYR A 305 -5.60 33.05 -10.58
CA TYR A 305 -6.34 33.10 -11.85
C TYR A 305 -7.86 32.99 -11.65
N LEU A 306 -8.31 32.25 -10.64
CA LEU A 306 -9.73 32.08 -10.32
C LEU A 306 -10.32 33.26 -9.54
N GLY A 307 -9.48 34.11 -8.94
CA GLY A 307 -9.93 35.20 -8.07
C GLY A 307 -10.56 34.73 -6.77
N THR A 308 -10.18 33.55 -6.28
CA THR A 308 -10.70 32.94 -5.03
C THR A 308 -9.56 32.53 -4.11
N ALA A 309 -9.83 32.18 -2.85
CA ALA A 309 -8.85 31.57 -1.94
C ALA A 309 -9.21 30.10 -1.62
N PHE A 310 -9.98 29.45 -2.50
CA PHE A 310 -10.59 28.15 -2.20
C PHE A 310 -9.54 27.06 -1.95
N PHE A 311 -8.56 26.93 -2.84
CA PHE A 311 -7.55 25.89 -2.70
C PHE A 311 -6.60 26.16 -1.52
N GLN A 312 -6.32 27.44 -1.24
CA GLN A 312 -5.55 27.83 -0.07
C GLN A 312 -6.27 27.50 1.24
N SER A 313 -7.56 27.82 1.36
CA SER A 313 -8.36 27.44 2.54
C SER A 313 -8.46 25.92 2.69
N LEU A 314 -8.58 25.18 1.59
CA LEU A 314 -8.57 23.71 1.63
C LEU A 314 -7.21 23.17 2.09
N ALA A 315 -6.10 23.81 1.72
CA ALA A 315 -4.75 23.41 2.12
C ALA A 315 -4.48 23.58 3.61
N GLU A 316 -5.20 24.48 4.29
CA GLU A 316 -5.16 24.61 5.75
C GLU A 316 -5.90 23.45 6.45
N SER A 317 -6.82 22.77 5.76
CA SER A 317 -7.57 21.63 6.28
C SER A 317 -6.90 20.30 5.92
N LEU A 318 -6.19 19.70 6.88
CA LEU A 318 -5.60 18.36 6.73
C LEU A 318 -6.66 17.29 6.37
N ILE A 319 -7.86 17.40 6.96
CA ILE A 319 -8.98 16.50 6.68
C ILE A 319 -9.48 16.69 5.25
N GLY A 320 -9.64 17.94 4.80
CA GLY A 320 -10.07 18.27 3.44
C GLY A 320 -9.11 17.72 2.39
N TYR A 321 -7.80 17.91 2.59
CA TYR A 321 -6.76 17.32 1.75
C TYR A 321 -6.84 15.78 1.71
N THR A 322 -6.96 15.13 2.88
CA THR A 322 -7.04 13.67 2.98
C THR A 322 -8.26 13.11 2.25
N ILE A 323 -9.43 13.75 2.39
CA ILE A 323 -10.67 13.35 1.70
C ILE A 323 -10.50 13.49 0.18
N MET A 324 -9.96 14.62 -0.29
CA MET A 324 -9.76 14.85 -1.72
C MET A 324 -8.80 13.82 -2.32
N LEU A 325 -7.66 13.58 -1.66
CA LEU A 325 -6.65 12.61 -2.10
C LEU A 325 -7.23 11.19 -2.20
N THR A 326 -7.91 10.74 -1.13
CA THR A 326 -8.50 9.39 -1.08
C THR A 326 -9.68 9.22 -2.03
N ALA A 327 -10.49 10.27 -2.25
CA ALA A 327 -11.57 10.26 -3.23
C ALA A 327 -11.03 10.12 -4.67
N VAL A 328 -9.99 10.89 -5.03
CA VAL A 328 -9.33 10.78 -6.35
C VAL A 328 -8.73 9.40 -6.54
N PHE A 329 -8.02 8.88 -5.53
CA PHE A 329 -7.50 7.52 -5.54
C PHE A 329 -8.61 6.47 -5.75
N PHE A 330 -9.73 6.59 -5.04
CA PHE A 330 -10.87 5.70 -5.21
C PHE A 330 -11.47 5.76 -6.61
N MET A 331 -11.60 6.95 -7.21
CA MET A 331 -12.07 7.13 -8.59
C MET A 331 -11.14 6.45 -9.61
N ILE A 332 -9.82 6.55 -9.41
CA ILE A 332 -8.84 5.86 -10.26
C ILE A 332 -9.00 4.34 -10.13
N CYS A 333 -9.15 3.82 -8.90
CA CYS A 333 -9.39 2.39 -8.66
C CYS A 333 -10.68 1.91 -9.31
N MET A 334 -11.79 2.67 -9.16
CA MET A 334 -13.06 2.38 -9.82
C MET A 334 -12.93 2.31 -11.34
N THR A 335 -12.15 3.21 -11.94
CA THR A 335 -11.90 3.21 -13.39
C THR A 335 -11.05 2.00 -13.82
N CYS A 336 -9.97 1.69 -13.10
CA CYS A 336 -9.11 0.54 -13.41
C CYS A 336 -9.83 -0.80 -13.21
N HIS A 337 -10.49 -0.99 -12.07
CA HIS A 337 -11.21 -2.22 -11.74
C HIS A 337 -12.48 -2.40 -12.58
N GLY A 338 -13.18 -1.31 -12.93
CA GLY A 338 -14.32 -1.32 -13.84
C GLY A 338 -13.95 -1.79 -15.25
N GLU A 339 -12.82 -1.29 -15.78
CA GLU A 339 -12.30 -1.74 -17.08
C GLU A 339 -11.77 -3.18 -17.01
N LEU A 340 -11.13 -3.59 -15.92
CA LEU A 340 -10.77 -4.99 -15.68
C LEU A 340 -12.01 -5.90 -15.75
N PHE A 341 -13.06 -5.56 -15.00
CA PHE A 341 -14.30 -6.32 -14.99
C PHE A 341 -14.95 -6.40 -16.37
N ARG A 342 -14.95 -5.31 -17.14
CA ARG A 342 -15.43 -5.30 -18.54
C ARG A 342 -14.61 -6.21 -19.45
N LEU A 343 -13.29 -6.25 -19.24
CA LEU A 343 -12.34 -7.03 -20.05
C LEU A 343 -12.18 -8.49 -19.57
N ARG A 344 -12.95 -8.93 -18.56
CA ARG A 344 -12.88 -10.30 -18.03
C ARG A 344 -13.14 -11.34 -19.14
N PRO A 345 -12.41 -12.48 -19.15
CA PRO A 345 -12.63 -13.52 -20.14
C PRO A 345 -13.84 -14.40 -19.76
N HIS A 346 -14.13 -15.37 -20.62
CA HIS A 346 -15.10 -16.43 -20.32
C HIS A 346 -14.69 -17.26 -19.09
N LYS A 347 -15.65 -17.92 -18.44
CA LYS A 347 -15.47 -18.63 -17.16
C LYS A 347 -14.29 -19.62 -17.15
N GLN A 348 -14.00 -20.23 -18.31
CA GLN A 348 -12.91 -21.19 -18.51
C GLN A 348 -11.49 -20.61 -18.31
N HIS A 349 -11.31 -19.29 -18.43
CA HIS A 349 -10.00 -18.64 -18.31
C HIS A 349 -9.91 -17.67 -17.11
N LEU A 350 -10.86 -17.75 -16.16
CA LEU A 350 -10.90 -16.87 -14.99
C LEU A 350 -9.67 -17.03 -14.10
N THR A 351 -9.12 -18.24 -13.97
CA THR A 351 -7.92 -18.47 -13.15
C THR A 351 -6.72 -17.70 -13.69
N VAL A 352 -6.47 -17.75 -15.00
CA VAL A 352 -5.39 -16.99 -15.66
C VAL A 352 -5.61 -15.48 -15.51
N TYR A 353 -6.86 -15.04 -15.63
CA TYR A 353 -7.23 -13.64 -15.43
C TYR A 353 -6.90 -13.14 -14.02
N TYR A 354 -7.26 -13.90 -12.98
CA TYR A 354 -6.93 -13.55 -11.60
C TYR A 354 -5.41 -13.64 -11.31
N VAL A 355 -4.69 -14.58 -11.93
CA VAL A 355 -3.22 -14.61 -11.87
C VAL A 355 -2.62 -13.34 -12.48
N CYS A 356 -3.11 -12.88 -13.63
CA CYS A 356 -2.64 -11.63 -14.24
C CYS A 356 -2.92 -10.41 -13.35
N ILE A 357 -4.10 -10.35 -12.70
CA ILE A 357 -4.41 -9.29 -11.75
C ILE A 357 -3.43 -9.32 -10.57
N ALA A 358 -3.18 -10.50 -9.99
CA ALA A 358 -2.24 -10.65 -8.89
C ALA A 358 -0.82 -10.23 -9.30
N ILE A 359 -0.35 -10.66 -10.48
CA ILE A 359 0.96 -10.29 -11.03
C ILE A 359 1.05 -8.77 -11.23
N GLY A 360 0.01 -8.16 -11.80
CA GLY A 360 -0.07 -6.70 -11.94
C GLY A 360 0.00 -6.00 -10.59
N GLY A 361 -0.74 -6.50 -9.60
CA GLY A 361 -0.69 -6.01 -8.22
C GLY A 361 0.72 -6.03 -7.64
N ALA A 362 1.40 -7.17 -7.68
CA ALA A 362 2.77 -7.33 -7.20
C ALA A 362 3.79 -6.51 -8.00
N ALA A 363 3.60 -6.36 -9.32
CA ALA A 363 4.45 -5.53 -10.16
C ALA A 363 4.34 -4.04 -9.79
N GLY A 364 3.12 -3.56 -9.51
CA GLY A 364 2.92 -2.20 -8.99
C GLY A 364 3.56 -2.00 -7.61
N GLY A 365 3.43 -3.00 -6.73
CA GLY A 365 4.09 -3.00 -5.42
C GLY A 365 5.61 -2.96 -5.50
N PHE A 366 6.19 -3.77 -6.40
CA PHE A 366 7.63 -3.84 -6.64
C PHE A 366 8.16 -2.53 -7.24
N PHE A 367 7.39 -1.94 -8.17
CA PHE A 367 7.74 -0.65 -8.76
C PHE A 367 7.86 0.43 -7.68
N VAL A 368 6.86 0.59 -6.81
CA VAL A 368 6.87 1.62 -5.76
C VAL A 368 7.87 1.33 -4.65
N SER A 369 7.97 0.08 -4.19
CA SER A 369 8.75 -0.25 -2.98
C SER A 369 10.23 -0.47 -3.25
N ILE A 370 10.62 -0.81 -4.48
CA ILE A 370 12.00 -1.18 -4.84
C ILE A 370 12.54 -0.30 -5.96
N VAL A 371 11.85 -0.26 -7.11
CA VAL A 371 12.37 0.45 -8.30
C VAL A 371 12.46 1.96 -8.06
N CYS A 372 11.41 2.57 -7.51
CA CYS A 372 11.35 4.02 -7.32
C CYS A 372 12.39 4.54 -6.30
N PRO A 373 12.58 3.95 -5.11
CA PRO A 373 13.61 4.36 -4.18
C PRO A 373 15.04 4.23 -4.71
N LEU A 374 15.31 3.28 -5.61
CA LEU A 374 16.64 3.07 -6.20
C LEU A 374 16.97 4.06 -7.32
N ILE A 375 15.96 4.56 -8.03
CA ILE A 375 16.14 5.42 -9.21
C ILE A 375 15.92 6.90 -8.85
N PHE A 376 14.99 7.19 -7.95
CA PHE A 376 14.54 8.54 -7.68
C PHE A 376 14.90 9.00 -6.27
N THR A 377 15.32 10.26 -6.14
CA THR A 377 15.57 10.94 -4.86
C THR A 377 14.29 11.54 -4.25
N HIS A 378 13.17 11.53 -4.99
CA HIS A 378 11.86 12.01 -4.56
C HIS A 378 10.76 10.98 -4.87
N TYR A 379 9.55 11.20 -4.36
CA TYR A 379 8.38 10.32 -4.54
C TYR A 379 7.70 10.51 -5.91
N HIS A 380 8.43 10.30 -7.00
CA HIS A 380 7.92 10.51 -8.36
C HIS A 380 6.81 9.52 -8.76
N GLU A 381 6.75 8.34 -8.15
CA GLU A 381 5.74 7.31 -8.40
C GLU A 381 4.30 7.81 -8.23
N TYR A 382 4.07 8.69 -7.26
CA TYR A 382 2.75 9.28 -7.02
C TYR A 382 2.35 10.17 -8.21
N HIS A 383 3.26 11.05 -8.63
CA HIS A 383 3.07 11.96 -9.76
C HIS A 383 2.90 11.20 -11.08
N PHE A 384 3.72 10.18 -11.33
CA PHE A 384 3.57 9.33 -12.52
C PHE A 384 2.27 8.53 -12.48
N GLY A 385 1.84 8.05 -11.32
CA GLY A 385 0.55 7.39 -11.14
C GLY A 385 -0.62 8.31 -11.49
N LEU A 386 -0.60 9.56 -11.06
CA LEU A 386 -1.63 10.56 -11.40
C LEU A 386 -1.66 10.87 -12.90
N ILE A 387 -0.48 11.08 -13.52
CA ILE A 387 -0.39 11.31 -14.97
C ILE A 387 -0.92 10.09 -15.73
N ALA A 388 -0.51 8.88 -15.36
CA ALA A 388 -0.97 7.66 -16.00
C ALA A 388 -2.49 7.44 -15.81
N GLY A 389 -3.01 7.71 -14.61
CA GLY A 389 -4.44 7.68 -14.30
C GLY A 389 -5.24 8.65 -15.16
N PHE A 390 -4.78 9.90 -15.27
CA PHE A 390 -5.40 10.93 -16.10
C PHE A 390 -5.36 10.56 -17.58
N SER A 391 -4.18 10.17 -18.09
CA SER A 391 -4.04 9.73 -19.48
C SER A 391 -4.96 8.57 -19.81
N PHE A 392 -5.08 7.60 -18.91
CA PHE A 392 -5.97 6.45 -19.10
C PHE A 392 -7.45 6.87 -19.12
N SER A 393 -7.90 7.67 -18.16
CA SER A 393 -9.29 8.12 -18.10
C SER A 393 -9.65 9.05 -19.26
N SER A 394 -8.78 9.99 -19.64
CA SER A 394 -8.97 10.84 -20.81
C SER A 394 -8.98 10.04 -22.11
N LEU A 395 -8.16 9.00 -22.25
CA LEU A 395 -8.18 8.12 -23.43
C LEU A 395 -9.54 7.42 -23.58
N ILE A 396 -10.21 7.04 -22.48
CA ILE A 396 -11.56 6.48 -22.52
C ILE A 396 -12.56 7.51 -23.07
N LEU A 397 -12.48 8.76 -22.62
CA LEU A 397 -13.35 9.86 -23.07
C LEU A 397 -13.13 10.18 -24.55
N VAL A 398 -11.87 10.33 -24.96
CA VAL A 398 -11.51 10.62 -26.36
C VAL A 398 -11.98 9.50 -27.27
N ARG A 399 -11.69 8.22 -26.92
CA ARG A 399 -12.16 7.08 -27.72
C ARG A 399 -13.68 6.99 -27.84
N HIS A 400 -14.43 7.47 -26.85
CA HIS A 400 -15.89 7.47 -26.90
C HIS A 400 -16.46 8.43 -27.96
N VAL A 401 -15.73 9.51 -28.30
CA VAL A 401 -16.18 10.52 -29.25
C VAL A 401 -15.56 10.40 -30.65
N LEU A 402 -14.57 9.53 -30.86
CA LEU A 402 -13.89 9.38 -32.16
C LEU A 402 -14.83 9.07 -33.34
N ASP A 403 -15.92 8.33 -33.09
CA ASP A 403 -16.91 8.00 -34.12
C ASP A 403 -18.09 8.99 -34.16
N GLN A 404 -18.03 10.08 -33.38
CA GLN A 404 -19.09 11.10 -33.29
C GLN A 404 -18.77 12.34 -34.15
N SER A 405 -19.67 13.32 -34.19
CA SER A 405 -19.49 14.55 -34.98
C SER A 405 -18.24 15.34 -34.57
N SER A 406 -17.65 16.04 -35.53
CA SER A 406 -16.42 16.85 -35.34
C SER A 406 -16.54 17.85 -34.17
N LEU A 407 -17.71 18.46 -33.98
CA LEU A 407 -17.96 19.35 -32.84
C LEU A 407 -17.83 18.64 -31.48
N LYS A 408 -18.38 17.42 -31.36
CA LYS A 408 -18.27 16.62 -30.12
C LYS A 408 -16.84 16.12 -29.89
N GLN A 409 -16.13 15.78 -30.98
CA GLN A 409 -14.71 15.44 -30.90
C GLN A 409 -13.89 16.61 -30.35
N LEU A 410 -14.03 17.80 -30.95
CA LEU A 410 -13.31 19.00 -30.51
C LEU A 410 -13.66 19.38 -29.06
N ALA A 411 -14.94 19.28 -28.68
CA ALA A 411 -15.41 19.58 -27.33
C ALA A 411 -14.86 18.67 -26.23
N VAL A 412 -14.31 17.49 -26.57
CA VAL A 412 -13.70 16.57 -25.60
C VAL A 412 -12.18 16.54 -25.74
N VAL A 413 -11.66 16.45 -26.96
CA VAL A 413 -10.22 16.32 -27.23
C VAL A 413 -9.46 17.57 -26.80
N ILE A 414 -9.96 18.78 -27.11
CA ILE A 414 -9.26 20.02 -26.75
C ILE A 414 -9.20 20.18 -25.22
N PRO A 415 -10.31 20.09 -24.45
CA PRO A 415 -10.23 20.17 -23.00
C PRO A 415 -9.37 19.07 -22.37
N CYS A 416 -9.44 17.83 -22.87
CA CYS A 416 -8.58 16.75 -22.36
C CYS A 416 -7.09 17.05 -22.61
N GLY A 417 -6.74 17.60 -23.78
CA GLY A 417 -5.37 17.98 -24.11
C GLY A 417 -4.85 19.15 -23.26
N LEU A 418 -5.65 20.19 -23.06
CA LEU A 418 -5.30 21.32 -22.19
C LEU A 418 -5.15 20.88 -20.73
N ALA A 419 -6.11 20.09 -20.23
CA ALA A 419 -6.07 19.53 -18.89
C ALA A 419 -4.88 18.59 -18.70
N PHE A 420 -4.51 17.79 -19.71
CA PHE A 420 -3.28 16.99 -19.66
C PHE A 420 -2.04 17.87 -19.48
N GLY A 421 -1.94 18.98 -20.23
CA GLY A 421 -0.86 19.96 -20.07
C GLY A 421 -0.80 20.51 -18.65
N ILE A 422 -1.94 20.92 -18.07
CA ILE A 422 -2.02 21.42 -16.69
C ILE A 422 -1.59 20.35 -15.68
N VAL A 423 -2.09 19.12 -15.82
CA VAL A 423 -1.74 18.00 -14.94
C VAL A 423 -0.24 17.75 -14.99
N VAL A 424 0.35 17.60 -16.18
CA VAL A 424 1.79 17.36 -16.33
C VAL A 424 2.61 18.52 -15.76
N LEU A 425 2.26 19.77 -16.05
CA LEU A 425 2.96 20.94 -15.52
C LEU A 425 2.87 21.04 -13.99
N SER A 426 1.69 20.76 -13.43
CA SER A 426 1.47 20.75 -11.98
C SER A 426 2.31 19.67 -11.30
N GLN A 427 2.25 18.44 -11.81
CA GLN A 427 3.03 17.32 -11.28
C GLN A 427 4.54 17.57 -11.44
N TRP A 428 4.97 18.11 -12.58
CA TRP A 428 6.37 18.49 -12.80
C TRP A 428 6.84 19.54 -11.79
N LYS A 429 6.04 20.60 -11.56
CA LYS A 429 6.37 21.64 -10.57
C LYS A 429 6.51 21.06 -9.16
N MET A 430 5.70 20.07 -8.79
CA MET A 430 5.83 19.39 -7.49
C MET A 430 7.09 18.51 -7.38
N THR A 431 7.67 18.10 -8.51
CA THR A 431 8.94 17.36 -8.53
C THR A 431 10.17 18.26 -8.59
N GLN A 432 10.00 19.53 -8.94
CA GLN A 432 11.09 20.51 -8.99
C GLN A 432 11.26 21.13 -7.59
N ASN A 433 12.32 20.77 -6.87
CA ASN A 433 12.73 21.46 -5.65
C ASN A 433 14.10 22.10 -5.84
N ASN A 434 14.25 23.34 -5.37
CA ASN A 434 15.53 24.06 -5.29
C ASN A 434 16.40 23.54 -4.12
N ALA A 435 16.39 22.23 -3.89
CA ALA A 435 17.20 21.60 -2.87
C ALA A 435 18.67 21.66 -3.30
N LEU A 436 19.54 22.04 -2.36
CA LEU A 436 20.99 21.98 -2.52
C LEU A 436 21.48 20.53 -2.59
N GLU A 437 20.80 19.64 -1.86
CA GLU A 437 20.99 18.20 -1.92
C GLU A 437 19.67 17.51 -1.59
N ALA A 438 19.39 16.41 -2.27
CA ALA A 438 18.28 15.52 -1.97
C ALA A 438 18.76 14.07 -2.02
N SER A 439 18.36 13.29 -1.03
CA SER A 439 18.60 11.84 -1.00
C SER A 439 17.31 11.11 -0.66
N ARG A 440 17.23 9.83 -1.06
CA ARG A 440 16.14 8.93 -0.70
C ARG A 440 16.73 7.59 -0.29
N ASN A 441 16.31 7.10 0.86
CA ASN A 441 16.60 5.75 1.30
C ASN A 441 15.37 5.13 1.98
N PHE A 442 15.56 4.00 2.66
CA PHE A 442 14.47 3.26 3.32
C PHE A 442 13.71 4.10 4.37
N TYR A 443 14.38 5.05 5.03
CA TYR A 443 13.75 5.87 6.06
C TYR A 443 12.99 7.07 5.49
N GLY A 444 13.14 7.33 4.19
CA GLY A 444 12.39 8.33 3.44
C GLY A 444 13.27 9.26 2.62
N THR A 445 12.77 10.46 2.32
CA THR A 445 13.48 11.46 1.52
C THR A 445 14.04 12.56 2.40
N LEU A 446 15.30 12.92 2.22
CA LEU A 446 15.95 14.05 2.89
C LEU A 446 16.24 15.13 1.88
N GLN A 447 16.04 16.38 2.28
CA GLN A 447 16.31 17.55 1.43
C GLN A 447 16.97 18.65 2.25
N VAL A 448 18.07 19.17 1.73
CA VAL A 448 18.72 20.37 2.24
C VAL A 448 18.32 21.52 1.34
N GLU A 449 17.70 22.55 1.89
CA GLU A 449 17.26 23.70 1.10
C GLU A 449 17.55 25.01 1.86
N ARG A 450 17.74 26.10 1.10
CA ARG A 450 17.73 27.44 1.67
C ARG A 450 16.29 27.92 1.79
N THR A 451 16.02 28.79 2.75
CA THR A 451 14.68 29.39 2.86
C THR A 451 14.52 30.45 1.77
N GLU A 452 13.39 30.42 1.03
CA GLU A 452 13.12 31.36 -0.06
C GLU A 452 13.14 32.82 0.39
N THR A 453 12.76 33.08 1.64
CA THR A 453 12.73 34.42 2.25
C THR A 453 14.05 34.85 2.88
N ASN A 454 14.99 33.93 3.13
CA ASN A 454 16.28 34.23 3.73
C ASN A 454 17.36 33.20 3.36
N SER A 455 18.29 33.59 2.48
CA SER A 455 19.39 32.73 2.03
C SER A 455 20.38 32.35 3.13
N ASN A 456 20.34 33.03 4.29
CA ASN A 456 21.19 32.72 5.45
C ASN A 456 20.60 31.60 6.33
N LEU A 457 19.42 31.07 6.00
CA LEU A 457 18.80 29.96 6.72
C LEU A 457 18.86 28.68 5.90
N LEU A 458 19.60 27.70 6.40
CA LEU A 458 19.66 26.35 5.85
C LEU A 458 18.74 25.44 6.65
N LYS A 459 17.93 24.62 5.99
CA LYS A 459 17.02 23.67 6.66
C LYS A 459 17.17 22.27 6.11
N LEU A 460 17.04 21.29 6.99
CA LEU A 460 16.90 19.88 6.64
C LEU A 460 15.42 19.52 6.71
N ARG A 461 14.90 18.94 5.63
CA ARG A 461 13.51 18.51 5.53
C ARG A 461 13.44 17.02 5.24
N HIS A 462 12.44 16.37 5.84
CA HIS A 462 12.01 15.02 5.51
C HIS A 462 10.50 15.05 5.24
N GLY A 463 10.08 14.75 4.02
CA GLY A 463 8.68 14.95 3.60
C GLY A 463 8.24 16.40 3.81
N ARG A 464 7.21 16.64 4.62
CA ARG A 464 6.77 18.00 5.00
C ARG A 464 7.44 18.54 6.27
N VAL A 465 8.11 17.69 7.03
CA VAL A 465 8.66 18.01 8.35
C VAL A 465 10.05 18.62 8.25
N VAL A 466 10.28 19.72 8.96
CA VAL A 466 11.62 20.34 9.09
C VAL A 466 12.32 19.76 10.31
N HIS A 467 13.43 19.04 10.09
CA HIS A 467 14.23 18.37 11.13
C HIS A 467 15.31 19.24 11.75
N GLY A 468 15.47 20.46 11.24
CA GLY A 468 16.34 21.46 11.84
C GLY A 468 16.61 22.61 10.89
N ILE A 469 17.02 23.73 11.48
CA ILE A 469 17.36 24.96 10.75
C ILE A 469 18.70 25.45 11.31
N GLN A 470 19.60 25.92 10.47
CA GLN A 470 20.80 26.62 10.94
C GLN A 470 20.90 27.99 10.29
N ILE A 471 21.24 28.97 11.12
CA ILE A 471 21.61 30.32 10.67
C ILE A 471 23.08 30.25 10.26
N LEU A 472 23.38 30.59 9.01
CA LEU A 472 24.73 30.43 8.44
C LEU A 472 25.69 31.54 8.89
N ASP A 473 25.18 32.69 9.34
CA ASP A 473 25.98 33.78 9.87
C ASP A 473 26.76 33.32 11.12
N ASP A 474 28.02 33.71 11.24
CA ASP A 474 28.91 33.17 12.28
C ASP A 474 28.42 33.46 13.71
N SER A 475 27.74 34.58 13.93
CA SER A 475 27.12 34.93 15.22
C SER A 475 25.89 34.08 15.56
N GLY A 476 25.24 33.47 14.55
CA GLY A 476 24.04 32.65 14.68
C GLY A 476 24.27 31.15 14.53
N ALA A 477 25.45 30.72 14.07
CA ALA A 477 25.74 29.33 13.71
C ALA A 477 25.54 28.31 14.85
N MET A 478 25.71 28.74 16.10
CA MET A 478 25.51 27.90 17.30
C MET A 478 24.23 28.26 18.07
N LYS A 479 23.38 29.16 17.53
CA LYS A 479 22.11 29.47 18.18
C LYS A 479 21.17 28.27 18.01
N PRO A 480 20.61 27.69 19.09
CA PRO A 480 19.61 26.64 18.96
C PRO A 480 18.36 27.21 18.28
N THR A 481 17.87 26.49 17.27
CA THR A 481 16.75 26.92 16.42
C THR A 481 15.60 25.93 16.48
N ALA A 482 14.53 26.23 15.72
CA ALA A 482 13.36 25.39 15.57
C ALA A 482 12.79 24.99 16.94
N TYR A 483 12.45 23.72 17.13
CA TYR A 483 11.86 23.20 18.37
C TYR A 483 12.89 22.93 19.48
N TYR A 484 14.18 23.23 19.25
CA TYR A 484 15.26 23.05 20.24
C TYR A 484 15.70 24.35 20.91
N GLY A 485 15.00 25.47 20.71
CA GLY A 485 15.36 26.77 21.29
C GLY A 485 15.44 26.77 22.82
N THR A 486 16.05 27.80 23.41
CA THR A 486 16.35 27.87 24.86
C THR A 486 15.12 27.82 25.77
N ASN A 487 13.95 28.24 25.26
CA ASN A 487 12.68 28.17 25.99
C ASN A 487 11.94 26.84 25.81
N SER A 488 12.43 25.93 24.97
CA SER A 488 11.86 24.60 24.77
C SER A 488 12.09 23.70 26.00
N GLY A 489 11.36 22.59 26.09
CA GLY A 489 11.54 21.62 27.18
C GLY A 489 13.00 21.15 27.33
N ILE A 490 13.69 20.87 26.22
CA ILE A 490 15.11 20.48 26.27
C ILE A 490 16.02 21.64 26.68
N GLY A 491 15.72 22.88 26.24
CA GLY A 491 16.46 24.06 26.65
C GLY A 491 16.35 24.31 28.16
N GLN A 492 15.16 24.10 28.74
CA GLN A 492 14.96 24.19 30.19
C GLN A 492 15.72 23.10 30.97
N VAL A 493 15.84 21.89 30.41
CA VAL A 493 16.64 20.81 31.01
C VAL A 493 18.11 21.20 31.07
N PHE A 494 18.68 21.68 29.95
CA PHE A 494 20.08 22.12 29.94
C PHE A 494 20.32 23.31 30.87
N LYS A 495 19.36 24.24 30.94
CA LYS A 495 19.40 25.35 31.91
C LYS A 495 19.39 24.86 33.36
N ALA A 496 18.56 23.86 33.69
CA ALA A 496 18.52 23.28 35.03
C ALA A 496 19.81 22.51 35.39
N LEU A 497 20.55 22.03 34.39
CA LEU A 497 21.81 21.30 34.55
C LEU A 497 23.05 22.19 34.41
N GLU A 498 22.89 23.51 34.29
CA GLU A 498 23.99 24.45 34.01
C GLU A 498 25.10 24.41 35.09
N HIS A 499 24.76 24.06 36.33
CA HIS A 499 25.72 23.94 37.43
C HIS A 499 26.51 22.62 37.46
N ARG A 500 26.13 21.62 36.67
CA ARG A 500 26.86 20.34 36.56
C ARG A 500 27.88 20.42 35.44
N ALA A 501 29.11 19.99 35.72
CA ALA A 501 30.16 19.81 34.71
C ALA A 501 30.18 18.36 34.19
N ASP A 502 30.82 18.15 33.05
CA ASP A 502 31.14 16.84 32.47
C ASP A 502 29.93 15.91 32.30
N LEU A 503 28.86 16.43 31.68
CA LEU A 503 27.64 15.66 31.44
C LEU A 503 27.86 14.59 30.37
N ASP A 504 27.50 13.33 30.64
CA ASP A 504 27.34 12.30 29.61
C ASP A 504 25.90 12.35 29.07
N ILE A 505 25.75 12.80 27.83
CA ILE A 505 24.47 13.08 27.19
C ILE A 505 24.34 12.16 25.98
N THR A 506 23.30 11.34 26.01
CA THR A 506 22.93 10.49 24.88
C THR A 506 21.64 10.99 24.23
N GLY A 507 21.70 11.34 22.94
CA GLY A 507 20.57 11.70 22.11
C GLY A 507 20.16 10.57 21.16
N VAL A 508 18.86 10.37 20.98
CA VAL A 508 18.30 9.49 19.95
C VAL A 508 17.76 10.37 18.83
N GLY A 509 18.32 10.23 17.64
CA GLY A 509 18.13 11.12 16.49
C GLY A 509 19.13 12.29 16.50
N LEU A 510 19.80 12.50 15.38
CA LEU A 510 20.78 13.58 15.19
C LEU A 510 20.13 14.86 14.64
N GLY A 511 19.22 14.71 13.67
CA GLY A 511 18.70 15.83 12.89
C GLY A 511 19.84 16.61 12.21
N VAL A 512 19.87 17.93 12.39
CA VAL A 512 20.99 18.78 11.93
C VAL A 512 22.09 18.97 12.98
N GLY A 513 22.02 18.23 14.10
CA GLY A 513 22.95 18.35 15.21
C GLY A 513 22.68 19.52 16.17
N THR A 514 21.52 20.17 16.11
CA THR A 514 21.18 21.37 16.91
C THR A 514 21.49 21.23 18.40
N LEU A 515 21.28 20.06 18.99
CA LEU A 515 21.53 19.82 20.42
C LEU A 515 23.00 19.98 20.81
N SER A 516 23.93 19.87 19.86
CA SER A 516 25.36 20.15 20.08
C SER A 516 25.63 21.60 20.47
N SER A 517 24.67 22.52 20.23
CA SER A 517 24.74 23.91 20.73
C SER A 517 24.71 24.03 22.25
N TYR A 518 24.19 23.03 22.96
CA TYR A 518 24.14 23.02 24.42
C TYR A 518 25.37 22.38 25.07
N ALA A 519 26.21 21.71 24.27
CA ALA A 519 27.38 21.01 24.79
C ALA A 519 28.45 22.01 25.24
N ARG A 520 28.94 21.81 26.47
CA ARG A 520 30.01 22.60 27.07
C ARG A 520 31.29 21.76 27.09
N ARG A 521 32.42 22.44 27.22
CA ARG A 521 33.72 21.78 27.33
C ARG A 521 33.71 20.78 28.49
N GLY A 522 34.02 19.52 28.20
CA GLY A 522 34.03 18.41 29.16
C GLY A 522 32.78 17.52 29.11
N ASP A 523 31.66 18.01 28.55
CA ASP A 523 30.48 17.17 28.30
C ASP A 523 30.81 16.12 27.23
N VAL A 524 30.19 14.94 27.28
CA VAL A 524 30.26 13.92 26.22
C VAL A 524 28.91 13.83 25.54
N LEU A 525 28.87 14.03 24.22
CA LEU A 525 27.64 13.98 23.44
C LEU A 525 27.65 12.79 22.48
N ARG A 526 26.73 11.84 22.67
CA ARG A 526 26.56 10.66 21.81
C ARG A 526 25.20 10.68 21.13
N PHE A 527 25.18 10.64 19.80
CA PHE A 527 23.95 10.50 19.03
C PHE A 527 23.80 9.08 18.47
N TYR A 528 22.62 8.50 18.63
CA TYR A 528 22.19 7.31 17.91
C TYR A 528 21.24 7.73 16.79
N GLU A 529 21.72 7.68 15.56
CA GLU A 529 20.95 8.03 14.36
C GLU A 529 20.77 6.78 13.51
N ILE A 530 19.52 6.49 13.15
CA ILE A 530 19.14 5.29 12.40
C ILE A 530 19.33 5.50 10.89
N ASN A 531 19.20 6.74 10.42
CA ASN A 531 19.32 7.07 9.02
C ASN A 531 20.74 7.56 8.69
N PRO A 532 21.57 6.77 7.99
CA PRO A 532 22.95 7.15 7.68
C PRO A 532 23.08 8.44 6.86
N ASP A 533 22.09 8.75 6.02
CA ASP A 533 22.09 9.97 5.22
C ASP A 533 21.95 11.23 6.10
N VAL A 534 21.25 11.14 7.25
CA VAL A 534 21.16 12.26 8.20
C VAL A 534 22.54 12.58 8.77
N ILE A 535 23.34 11.56 9.08
CA ILE A 535 24.72 11.73 9.57
C ILE A 535 25.59 12.40 8.51
N ALA A 536 25.53 11.91 7.26
CA ALA A 536 26.29 12.47 6.16
C ALA A 536 25.91 13.93 5.88
N ILE A 537 24.61 14.22 5.79
CA ILE A 537 24.09 15.57 5.54
C ILE A 537 24.42 16.51 6.69
N SER A 538 24.24 16.08 7.95
CA SER A 538 24.53 16.89 9.12
C SER A 538 25.99 17.33 9.16
N ASN A 539 26.93 16.44 8.84
CA ASN A 539 28.36 16.77 8.82
C ASN A 539 28.78 17.62 7.61
N LYS A 540 28.11 17.45 6.46
CA LYS A 540 28.47 18.14 5.22
C LYS A 540 27.93 19.56 5.14
N TYR A 541 26.69 19.78 5.60
CA TYR A 541 25.96 21.03 5.39
C TYR A 541 25.81 21.88 6.64
N PHE A 542 25.80 21.27 7.83
CA PHE A 542 25.50 21.94 9.08
C PHE A 542 26.75 22.00 9.97
N ARG A 543 26.94 23.13 10.65
CA ARG A 543 28.13 23.43 11.45
C ARG A 543 27.98 23.14 12.94
N PHE A 544 26.82 22.61 13.39
CA PHE A 544 26.55 22.44 14.82
C PHE A 544 27.52 21.47 15.49
N ILE A 545 27.82 20.34 14.84
CA ILE A 545 28.75 19.33 15.35
C ILE A 545 30.18 19.87 15.29
N GLU A 546 30.57 20.43 14.14
CA GLU A 546 31.90 21.02 13.92
C GLU A 546 32.25 22.12 14.93
N LYS A 547 31.29 23.00 15.25
CA LYS A 547 31.48 24.13 16.17
C LYS A 547 31.18 23.79 17.64
N ALA A 548 30.78 22.56 17.96
CA ALA A 548 30.55 22.15 19.34
C ALA A 548 31.87 22.23 20.14
N SER A 549 31.74 22.47 21.45
CA SER A 549 32.91 22.68 22.31
C SER A 549 33.52 21.38 22.87
N THR A 550 33.06 20.22 22.39
CA THR A 550 33.46 18.88 22.80
C THR A 550 33.62 17.95 21.60
#